data_AF-A0A504CA32-F1
#
_entry.id   AF-A0A504CA32-F1
#
_cell.length_a   1.000
_cell.length_b   1.000
_cell.length_c   1.000
_cell.angle_alpha   90.00
_cell.angle_beta   90.00
_cell.angle_gamma   90.00
#
_symmetry.space_group_name_H-M   'P 1'
#
loop_
_entity.id
_entity.type
_entity.pdbx_description
1 polymer ?
#
loop_
_entity_poly.entity_id
_entity_poly.type
_entity_poly.pdbx_seq_one_letter_code
_entity_poly.pdbx_strand_id
1 'polypeptide(L)'
;MPDAMTAPVSDGFDQMARDAVYRAMFTRRDVRSHFLPAPLDDEVLARLLLAAHHAPSVGFMQPWNFIVIRDAARREKVRDLFLAAREQELPEIEEERQALYRKLKLEGICESALNICITCDRQRSKGSPLGRWHNPEMDLYSTVCAVQNFWLAARAEGVGVGWVSIIEAQALKSLLSIPDHVTPIAYLCVGRVSEFAPKPDLETHGWGRRLPLPELIMSETFCGQGEASLKSAVARLNAVDTVQATACPADQRVAPAVPQREPPKEESALSLSSLNFDDASASLMSQAGSGTWPAMVLK
;
A
#
# COMPACT_ATOMS: atom_id res chain seq x y z
N MET A 1 -27.53 3.61 9.28
CA MET A 1 -26.69 2.47 8.85
C MET A 1 -27.63 1.48 8.18
N PRO A 2 -27.39 1.01 6.94
CA PRO A 2 -28.35 0.10 6.32
C PRO A 2 -28.39 -1.24 7.08
N ASP A 3 -29.57 -1.58 7.60
CA ASP A 3 -29.91 -2.81 8.35
C ASP A 3 -29.84 -4.10 7.51
N ALA A 4 -29.06 -4.12 6.42
CA ALA A 4 -28.97 -5.26 5.50
C ALA A 4 -27.90 -6.31 5.89
N MET A 5 -27.26 -6.18 7.06
CA MET A 5 -26.13 -7.04 7.48
C MET A 5 -26.39 -7.88 8.74
N THR A 6 -27.63 -7.99 9.21
CA THR A 6 -27.97 -8.77 10.41
C THR A 6 -28.87 -9.96 10.08
N ALA A 7 -28.40 -10.82 9.18
CA ALA A 7 -28.89 -12.21 9.16
C ALA A 7 -28.30 -12.95 10.38
N PRO A 8 -29.01 -13.91 10.99
CA PRO A 8 -28.51 -14.65 12.13
C PRO A 8 -27.38 -15.58 11.64
N VAL A 9 -26.14 -15.22 11.95
CA VAL A 9 -24.96 -15.95 11.52
C VAL A 9 -24.64 -17.01 12.56
N SER A 10 -24.33 -18.23 12.10
CA SER A 10 -23.34 -19.06 12.80
C SER A 10 -22.14 -18.16 13.12
N ASP A 11 -21.71 -18.03 14.38
CA ASP A 11 -20.67 -17.05 14.76
C ASP A 11 -19.35 -17.13 13.95
N GLY A 12 -19.10 -18.24 13.23
CA GLY A 12 -17.96 -18.39 12.31
C GLY A 12 -18.30 -18.14 10.83
N PHE A 13 -17.30 -17.61 10.10
CA PHE A 13 -17.32 -17.51 8.63
C PHE A 13 -17.36 -18.89 7.97
N ASP A 14 -18.02 -18.99 6.81
CA ASP A 14 -17.96 -20.18 5.96
C ASP A 14 -16.53 -20.42 5.41
N GLN A 15 -16.29 -21.61 4.84
CA GLN A 15 -14.96 -22.00 4.37
C GLN A 15 -14.42 -21.04 3.30
N MET A 16 -15.25 -20.63 2.34
CA MET A 16 -14.82 -19.76 1.24
C MET A 16 -14.42 -18.37 1.75
N ALA A 17 -15.20 -17.81 2.68
CA ALA A 17 -14.89 -16.54 3.32
C ALA A 17 -13.61 -16.62 4.15
N ARG A 18 -13.39 -17.70 4.91
CA ARG A 18 -12.13 -17.92 5.65
C ARG A 18 -10.93 -18.01 4.71
N ASP A 19 -11.04 -18.78 3.63
CA ASP A 19 -9.96 -18.95 2.66
C ASP A 19 -9.61 -17.61 1.98
N ALA A 20 -10.61 -16.77 1.70
CA ALA A 20 -10.38 -15.42 1.16
C ALA A 20 -9.58 -14.54 2.13
N VAL A 21 -9.87 -14.59 3.44
CA VAL A 21 -9.11 -13.86 4.47
C VAL A 21 -7.65 -14.32 4.51
N TYR A 22 -7.41 -15.63 4.59
CA TYR A 22 -6.03 -16.17 4.60
C TYR A 22 -5.30 -15.90 3.28
N ARG A 23 -6.00 -15.96 2.14
CA ARG A 23 -5.42 -15.61 0.84
C ARG A 23 -4.94 -14.17 0.81
N ALA A 24 -5.71 -13.21 1.33
CA ALA A 24 -5.26 -11.82 1.42
C ALA A 24 -3.99 -11.70 2.29
N MET A 25 -3.99 -12.36 3.46
CA MET A 25 -2.85 -12.32 4.39
C MET A 25 -1.57 -12.96 3.83
N PHE A 26 -1.68 -14.11 3.15
CA PHE A 26 -0.52 -14.89 2.69
C PHE A 26 -0.01 -14.44 1.31
N THR A 27 -0.87 -13.85 0.47
CA THR A 27 -0.50 -13.43 -0.89
C THR A 27 -0.28 -11.92 -1.05
N ARG A 28 -0.56 -11.09 -0.02
CA ARG A 28 -0.12 -9.68 -0.02
C ARG A 28 1.40 -9.60 -0.06
N ARG A 29 1.93 -8.61 -0.77
CA ARG A 29 3.37 -8.33 -0.85
C ARG A 29 3.62 -6.87 -0.52
N ASP A 30 4.83 -6.60 -0.07
CA ASP A 30 5.36 -5.25 -0.05
C ASP A 30 5.91 -4.95 -1.43
N VAL A 31 5.13 -4.20 -2.20
CA VAL A 31 5.37 -3.95 -3.62
C VAL A 31 6.32 -2.77 -3.77
N ARG A 32 7.48 -3.00 -4.39
CA ARG A 32 8.42 -1.92 -4.75
C ARG A 32 8.54 -1.68 -6.25
N SER A 33 8.04 -2.61 -7.07
CA SER A 33 8.09 -2.53 -8.53
C SER A 33 6.77 -2.98 -9.12
N HIS A 34 6.63 -2.82 -10.44
CA HIS A 34 5.48 -3.26 -11.22
C HIS A 34 4.23 -2.41 -10.98
N PHE A 35 4.38 -1.20 -10.43
CA PHE A 35 3.26 -0.25 -10.35
C PHE A 35 2.91 0.21 -11.77
N LEU A 36 1.62 0.18 -12.07
CA LEU A 36 1.09 0.69 -13.31
C LEU A 36 0.84 2.20 -13.18
N PRO A 37 1.02 2.98 -14.26
CA PRO A 37 0.87 4.44 -14.23
C PRO A 37 -0.58 4.89 -14.07
N ALA A 38 -1.55 3.98 -14.23
CA ALA A 38 -2.97 4.30 -14.12
C ALA A 38 -3.33 4.79 -12.70
N PRO A 39 -4.07 5.90 -12.57
CA PRO A 39 -4.48 6.41 -11.26
C PRO A 39 -5.42 5.41 -10.56
N LEU A 40 -5.37 5.40 -9.23
CA LEU A 40 -6.34 4.66 -8.42
C LEU A 40 -7.64 5.45 -8.30
N ASP A 41 -8.75 4.78 -8.58
CA ASP A 41 -10.13 5.27 -8.39
C ASP A 41 -10.37 5.67 -6.92
N ASP A 42 -11.02 6.81 -6.71
CA ASP A 42 -11.37 7.32 -5.38
C ASP A 42 -12.33 6.39 -4.63
N GLU A 43 -13.22 5.69 -5.33
CA GLU A 43 -14.12 4.71 -4.70
C GLU A 43 -13.35 3.52 -4.13
N VAL A 44 -12.30 3.08 -4.84
CA VAL A 44 -11.40 2.03 -4.33
C VAL A 44 -10.66 2.57 -3.11
N LEU A 45 -10.04 3.75 -3.22
CA LEU A 45 -9.29 4.37 -2.12
C LEU A 45 -10.17 4.56 -0.87
N ALA A 46 -11.42 5.00 -1.05
CA ALA A 46 -12.38 5.17 0.03
C ALA A 46 -12.63 3.87 0.80
N ARG A 47 -12.80 2.73 0.10
CA ARG A 47 -12.95 1.41 0.74
C ARG A 47 -11.70 1.00 1.50
N LEU A 48 -10.50 1.30 0.98
CA LEU A 48 -9.23 1.01 1.67
C LEU A 48 -9.08 1.85 2.96
N LEU A 49 -9.40 3.14 2.88
CA LEU A 49 -9.36 4.03 4.05
C LEU A 49 -10.43 3.66 5.09
N LEU A 50 -11.62 3.23 4.65
CA LEU A 50 -12.66 2.72 5.54
C LEU A 50 -12.17 1.46 6.26
N ALA A 51 -11.55 0.51 5.56
CA ALA A 51 -10.96 -0.68 6.18
C ALA A 51 -9.89 -0.32 7.22
N ALA A 52 -9.03 0.66 6.91
CA ALA A 52 -8.05 1.19 7.86
C ALA A 52 -8.72 1.79 9.10
N HIS A 53 -9.82 2.53 8.92
CA HIS A 53 -10.56 3.16 10.01
C HIS A 53 -11.26 2.16 10.95
N HIS A 54 -11.56 0.95 10.47
CA HIS A 54 -12.10 -0.14 11.26
C HIS A 54 -11.04 -0.91 12.10
N ALA A 55 -9.79 -0.44 12.14
CA ALA A 55 -8.76 -1.03 12.98
C ALA A 55 -9.03 -0.81 14.48
N PRO A 56 -8.51 -1.69 15.36
CA PRO A 56 -8.53 -1.45 16.79
C PRO A 56 -7.68 -0.21 17.13
N SER A 57 -8.08 0.51 18.18
CA SER A 57 -7.26 1.57 18.75
C SER A 57 -7.39 1.61 20.27
N VAL A 58 -6.26 1.89 20.94
CA VAL A 58 -6.21 2.01 22.38
C VAL A 58 -7.19 3.08 22.86
N GLY A 59 -8.06 2.73 23.81
CA GLY A 59 -9.10 3.63 24.30
C GLY A 59 -10.06 4.17 23.23
N PHE A 60 -10.18 3.47 22.09
CA PHE A 60 -10.91 3.94 20.91
C PHE A 60 -10.44 5.32 20.41
N MET A 61 -9.14 5.61 20.57
CA MET A 61 -8.56 6.92 20.26
C MET A 61 -8.62 7.31 18.78
N GLN A 62 -8.54 6.32 17.87
CA GLN A 62 -8.46 6.53 16.42
C GLN A 62 -7.42 7.61 16.04
N PRO A 63 -6.15 7.47 16.47
CA PRO A 63 -5.15 8.56 16.41
C PRO A 63 -4.69 8.91 15.00
N TRP A 64 -5.00 8.05 14.02
CA TRP A 64 -4.45 8.14 12.69
C TRP A 64 -4.98 9.33 11.88
N ASN A 65 -4.16 9.81 10.95
CA ASN A 65 -4.58 10.63 9.81
C ASN A 65 -3.99 10.05 8.52
N PHE A 66 -4.59 10.38 7.37
CA PHE A 66 -4.15 9.93 6.06
C PHE A 66 -3.89 11.14 5.16
N ILE A 67 -2.62 11.37 4.78
CA ILE A 67 -2.23 12.42 3.83
C ILE A 67 -2.12 11.77 2.45
N VAL A 68 -3.06 12.09 1.55
CA VAL A 68 -3.11 11.60 0.17
C VAL A 68 -2.18 12.45 -0.71
N ILE A 69 -1.22 11.81 -1.38
CA ILE A 69 -0.18 12.48 -2.17
C ILE A 69 -0.25 11.96 -3.61
N ARG A 70 -0.85 12.75 -4.51
CA ARG A 70 -0.95 12.47 -5.95
C ARG A 70 0.05 13.28 -6.79
N ASP A 71 0.42 14.47 -6.30
CA ASP A 71 1.35 15.40 -6.97
C ASP A 71 2.72 14.75 -7.22
N ALA A 72 3.08 14.62 -8.50
CA ALA A 72 4.33 14.00 -8.93
C ALA A 72 5.55 14.76 -8.39
N ALA A 73 5.52 16.11 -8.40
CA ALA A 73 6.63 16.91 -7.89
C ALA A 73 6.85 16.71 -6.38
N ARG A 74 5.77 16.49 -5.61
CA ARG A 74 5.87 16.14 -4.20
C ARG A 74 6.42 14.73 -3.98
N ARG A 75 6.01 13.76 -4.81
CA ARG A 75 6.55 12.38 -4.75
C ARG A 75 8.04 12.35 -5.09
N GLU A 76 8.49 13.12 -6.07
CA GLU A 76 9.92 13.29 -6.40
C GLU A 76 10.71 13.82 -5.20
N LYS A 77 10.21 14.86 -4.52
CA LYS A 77 10.86 15.36 -3.30
C LYS A 77 10.94 14.31 -2.20
N VAL A 78 9.92 13.47 -2.02
CA VAL A 78 9.99 12.37 -1.04
C VAL A 78 11.01 11.30 -1.46
N ARG A 79 11.10 10.96 -2.76
CA ARG A 79 12.14 10.07 -3.28
C ARG A 79 13.53 10.62 -2.99
N ASP A 80 13.73 11.94 -3.14
CA ASP A 80 15.02 12.56 -2.84
C ASP A 80 15.38 12.45 -1.35
N LEU A 81 14.39 12.58 -0.44
CA LEU A 81 14.58 12.29 1.00
C LEU A 81 14.96 10.83 1.25
N PHE A 82 14.33 9.89 0.54
CA PHE A 82 14.68 8.47 0.62
C PHE A 82 16.11 8.21 0.16
N LEU A 83 16.55 8.79 -0.96
CA LEU A 83 17.90 8.61 -1.47
C LEU A 83 18.94 9.14 -0.48
N ALA A 84 18.71 10.33 0.09
CA ALA A 84 19.57 10.90 1.11
C ALA A 84 19.66 10.03 2.37
N ALA A 85 18.54 9.50 2.86
CA ALA A 85 18.52 8.61 4.03
C ALA A 85 19.22 7.27 3.72
N ARG A 86 19.03 6.71 2.52
CA ARG A 86 19.69 5.48 2.09
C ARG A 86 21.21 5.62 2.01
N GLU A 87 21.70 6.77 1.56
CA GLU A 87 23.14 7.08 1.57
C GLU A 87 23.70 7.14 2.98
N GLN A 88 22.92 7.64 3.95
CA GLN A 88 23.29 7.68 5.37
C GLN A 88 23.24 6.31 6.06
N GLU A 89 22.31 5.42 5.67
CA GLU A 89 22.21 4.06 6.23
C GLU A 89 23.32 3.14 5.71
N LEU A 90 23.81 3.36 4.49
CA LEU A 90 24.73 2.45 3.81
C LEU A 90 26.01 2.12 4.60
N PRO A 91 26.68 3.06 5.30
CA PRO A 91 27.84 2.76 6.14
C PRO A 91 27.52 1.90 7.37
N GLU A 92 26.28 1.92 7.86
CA GLU A 92 25.82 1.12 9.00
C GLU A 92 25.52 -0.34 8.61
N ILE A 93 25.45 -0.63 7.30
CA ILE A 93 25.32 -1.99 6.79
C ILE A 93 26.69 -2.67 6.78
N GLU A 94 26.74 -3.89 7.32
CA GLU A 94 27.90 -4.79 7.26
C GLU A 94 28.54 -4.78 5.86
N GLU A 95 29.87 -4.57 5.81
CA GLU A 95 30.60 -4.30 4.57
C GLU A 95 30.32 -5.32 3.46
N GLU A 96 30.33 -6.61 3.81
CA GLU A 96 30.06 -7.73 2.89
C GLU A 96 28.67 -7.69 2.26
N ARG A 97 27.69 -7.05 2.93
CA ARG A 97 26.29 -6.97 2.51
C ARG A 97 25.95 -5.68 1.76
N GLN A 98 26.82 -4.66 1.80
CA GLN A 98 26.54 -3.37 1.17
C GLN A 98 26.30 -3.48 -0.35
N ALA A 99 27.05 -4.35 -1.04
CA ALA A 99 26.85 -4.58 -2.48
C ALA A 99 25.46 -5.14 -2.80
N LEU A 100 24.94 -6.04 -1.95
CA LEU A 100 23.58 -6.57 -2.06
C LEU A 100 22.55 -5.48 -1.73
N TYR A 101 22.74 -4.74 -0.64
CA TYR A 101 21.85 -3.66 -0.22
C TYR A 101 21.65 -2.61 -1.33
N ARG A 102 22.71 -2.21 -2.03
CA ARG A 102 22.63 -1.26 -3.16
C ARG A 102 21.77 -1.77 -4.32
N LYS A 103 21.73 -3.08 -4.56
CA LYS A 103 20.92 -3.70 -5.63
C LYS A 103 19.45 -3.85 -5.27
N LEU A 104 19.10 -3.82 -3.99
CA LEU A 104 17.71 -3.94 -3.57
C LEU A 104 16.91 -2.71 -4.01
N LYS A 105 15.74 -2.96 -4.59
CA LYS A 105 14.72 -1.94 -4.78
C LYS A 105 13.88 -1.85 -3.52
N LEU A 106 14.00 -0.74 -2.81
CA LEU A 106 13.43 -0.53 -1.46
C LEU A 106 12.32 0.54 -1.45
N GLU A 107 11.94 1.05 -2.62
CA GLU A 107 10.88 2.04 -2.78
C GLU A 107 10.22 1.92 -4.15
N GLY A 108 9.02 2.49 -4.26
CA GLY A 108 8.31 2.68 -5.52
C GLY A 108 7.61 4.04 -5.57
N ILE A 109 8.18 5.07 -4.93
CA ILE A 109 7.55 6.36 -4.63
C ILE A 109 7.12 7.07 -5.92
N CYS A 110 8.02 7.16 -6.89
CA CYS A 110 7.71 7.80 -8.16
C CYS A 110 6.95 6.87 -9.13
N GLU A 111 7.10 5.56 -8.98
CA GLU A 111 6.43 4.56 -9.84
C GLU A 111 4.95 4.41 -9.49
N SER A 112 4.59 4.49 -8.21
CA SER A 112 3.20 4.45 -7.75
C SER A 112 2.49 5.78 -8.01
N ALA A 113 1.38 5.77 -8.75
CA ALA A 113 0.61 6.98 -9.05
C ALA A 113 -0.05 7.65 -7.80
N LEU A 114 -0.05 6.97 -6.65
CA LEU A 114 -0.58 7.45 -5.39
C LEU A 114 0.35 7.07 -4.23
N ASN A 115 0.62 8.02 -3.34
CA ASN A 115 1.27 7.75 -2.06
C ASN A 115 0.38 8.19 -0.90
N ILE A 116 0.51 7.53 0.24
CA ILE A 116 -0.21 7.87 1.47
C ILE A 116 0.79 7.97 2.61
N CYS A 117 0.85 9.13 3.28
CA CYS A 117 1.52 9.24 4.56
C CYS A 117 0.49 9.06 5.69
N ILE A 118 0.57 7.95 6.40
CA ILE A 118 -0.28 7.64 7.55
C ILE A 118 0.45 8.12 8.80
N THR A 119 -0.19 8.99 9.57
CA THR A 119 0.40 9.65 10.74
C THR A 119 -0.39 9.32 12.00
N CYS A 120 0.22 9.52 13.17
CA CYS A 120 -0.40 9.39 14.49
C CYS A 120 -0.40 10.75 15.18
N ASP A 121 -1.57 11.30 15.47
CA ASP A 121 -1.73 12.48 16.32
C ASP A 121 -1.58 12.08 17.79
N ARG A 122 -0.45 12.48 18.40
CA ARG A 122 -0.11 12.13 19.79
C ARG A 122 -0.99 12.85 20.82
N GLN A 123 -1.71 13.90 20.39
CA GLN A 123 -2.55 14.75 21.22
C GLN A 123 -4.04 14.46 21.09
N ARG A 124 -4.47 13.60 20.14
CA ARG A 124 -5.90 13.31 19.92
C ARG A 124 -6.64 12.87 21.18
N SER A 125 -5.97 12.17 22.09
CA SER A 125 -6.54 11.73 23.37
C SER A 125 -6.29 12.67 24.55
N LYS A 126 -5.98 13.95 24.32
CA LYS A 126 -5.86 14.94 25.40
C LYS A 126 -7.15 14.91 26.24
N GLY A 127 -7.03 14.48 27.51
CA GLY A 127 -8.15 14.33 28.44
C GLY A 127 -8.69 12.92 28.64
N SER A 128 -8.28 11.92 27.85
CA SER A 128 -8.66 10.51 28.04
C SER A 128 -7.56 9.55 27.57
N PRO A 129 -6.47 9.36 28.35
CA PRO A 129 -5.34 8.50 27.98
C PRO A 129 -5.60 7.00 28.27
N LEU A 130 -6.86 6.54 28.14
CA LEU A 130 -7.23 5.16 28.45
C LEU A 130 -6.34 4.19 27.67
N GLY A 131 -5.65 3.30 28.39
CA GLY A 131 -4.72 2.31 27.84
C GLY A 131 -3.33 2.83 27.43
N ARG A 132 -3.04 4.12 27.58
CA ARG A 132 -1.75 4.74 27.20
C ARG A 132 -0.89 5.19 28.39
N TRP A 133 -1.42 5.13 29.62
CA TRP A 133 -0.73 5.67 30.81
C TRP A 133 0.63 5.03 31.08
N HIS A 134 0.68 3.69 31.07
CA HIS A 134 1.92 2.94 31.32
C HIS A 134 2.74 2.70 30.05
N ASN A 135 2.10 2.75 28.88
CA ASN A 135 2.75 2.61 27.59
C ASN A 135 2.32 3.73 26.64
N PRO A 136 3.12 4.81 26.51
CA PRO A 136 2.77 5.97 25.70
C PRO A 136 2.74 5.69 24.19
N GLU A 137 3.26 4.56 23.72
CA GLU A 137 3.36 4.20 22.30
C GLU A 137 2.11 3.50 21.75
N MET A 138 1.14 3.17 22.61
CA MET A 138 -0.05 2.41 22.19
C MET A 138 -0.88 3.11 21.11
N ASP A 139 -0.76 4.43 20.97
CA ASP A 139 -1.35 5.20 19.88
C ASP A 139 -0.63 4.98 18.54
N LEU A 140 0.70 4.89 18.55
CA LEU A 140 1.52 4.50 17.41
C LEU A 140 1.12 3.10 16.94
N TYR A 141 1.03 2.13 17.87
CA TYR A 141 0.69 0.74 17.56
C TYR A 141 -0.74 0.61 17.00
N SER A 142 -1.68 1.40 17.53
CA SER A 142 -3.03 1.51 16.98
C SER A 142 -3.01 1.94 15.51
N THR A 143 -2.14 2.89 15.16
CA THR A 143 -1.97 3.35 13.77
C THR A 143 -1.39 2.27 12.87
N VAL A 144 -0.47 1.44 13.35
CA VAL A 144 0.06 0.29 12.59
C VAL A 144 -1.04 -0.74 12.28
N CYS A 145 -2.00 -0.96 13.19
CA CYS A 145 -3.16 -1.80 12.89
C CYS A 145 -4.00 -1.25 11.72
N ALA A 146 -4.19 0.07 11.64
CA ALA A 146 -4.85 0.72 10.51
C ALA A 146 -4.08 0.51 9.20
N VAL A 147 -2.75 0.63 9.23
CA VAL A 147 -1.88 0.33 8.07
C VAL A 147 -2.07 -1.12 7.61
N GLN A 148 -2.10 -2.08 8.54
CA GLN A 148 -2.25 -3.49 8.19
C GLN A 148 -3.62 -3.81 7.60
N ASN A 149 -4.71 -3.24 8.13
CA ASN A 149 -6.05 -3.37 7.55
C ASN A 149 -6.10 -2.80 6.12
N PHE A 150 -5.52 -1.60 5.92
CA PHE A 150 -5.41 -0.97 4.60
C PHE A 150 -4.72 -1.91 3.60
N TRP A 151 -3.61 -2.53 4.00
CA TRP A 151 -2.81 -3.41 3.15
C TRP A 151 -3.55 -4.69 2.74
N LEU A 152 -4.27 -5.30 3.67
CA LEU A 152 -5.06 -6.52 3.40
C LEU A 152 -6.25 -6.21 2.48
N ALA A 153 -6.96 -5.11 2.72
CA ALA A 153 -8.02 -4.64 1.84
C ALA A 153 -7.48 -4.31 0.44
N ALA A 154 -6.32 -3.67 0.34
CA ALA A 154 -5.68 -3.36 -0.94
C ALA A 154 -5.38 -4.63 -1.72
N ARG A 155 -4.86 -5.67 -1.05
CA ARG A 155 -4.62 -6.96 -1.70
C ARG A 155 -5.91 -7.59 -2.23
N ALA A 156 -7.02 -7.51 -1.49
CA ALA A 156 -8.31 -8.02 -1.93
C ALA A 156 -8.85 -7.28 -3.17
N GLU A 157 -8.60 -5.97 -3.25
CA GLU A 157 -8.95 -5.11 -4.40
C GLU A 157 -7.99 -5.23 -5.59
N GLY A 158 -6.92 -6.02 -5.48
CA GLY A 158 -5.88 -6.10 -6.52
C GLY A 158 -5.03 -4.82 -6.63
N VAL A 159 -4.81 -4.15 -5.51
CA VAL A 159 -3.99 -2.95 -5.36
C VAL A 159 -2.68 -3.33 -4.64
N GLY A 160 -1.55 -2.95 -5.24
CA GLY A 160 -0.23 -3.07 -4.64
C GLY A 160 0.00 -1.98 -3.60
N VAL A 161 0.67 -2.36 -2.51
CA VAL A 161 1.10 -1.44 -1.46
C VAL A 161 2.53 -1.79 -1.07
N GLY A 162 3.40 -0.79 -0.94
CA GLY A 162 4.77 -0.93 -0.45
C GLY A 162 5.06 0.11 0.62
N TRP A 163 5.69 -0.30 1.73
CA TRP A 163 6.06 0.62 2.81
C TRP A 163 7.49 1.10 2.61
N VAL A 164 7.68 2.42 2.63
CA VAL A 164 9.00 3.07 2.62
C VAL A 164 9.26 3.71 3.98
N SER A 165 10.29 3.24 4.69
CA SER A 165 10.69 3.75 6.01
C SER A 165 12.10 4.33 6.06
N ILE A 166 12.87 4.20 4.98
CA ILE A 166 14.21 4.79 4.85
C ILE A 166 14.03 6.26 4.48
N ILE A 167 13.50 7.05 5.42
CA ILE A 167 13.19 8.48 5.27
C ILE A 167 13.37 9.14 6.64
N GLU A 168 14.13 10.23 6.70
CA GLU A 168 14.27 11.00 7.95
C GLU A 168 12.94 11.69 8.30
N ALA A 169 12.48 11.48 9.53
CA ALA A 169 11.14 11.86 9.96
C ALA A 169 10.91 13.38 9.97
N GLN A 170 11.88 14.18 10.41
CA GLN A 170 11.75 15.62 10.48
C GLN A 170 11.73 16.29 9.09
N ALA A 171 12.51 15.77 8.15
CA ALA A 171 12.51 16.18 6.75
C ALA A 171 11.15 15.88 6.10
N LEU A 172 10.60 14.68 6.34
CA LEU A 172 9.26 14.32 5.85
C LEU A 172 8.18 15.22 6.47
N LYS A 173 8.25 15.50 7.77
CA LYS A 173 7.33 16.42 8.45
C LYS A 173 7.39 17.81 7.85
N SER A 174 8.59 18.33 7.60
CA SER A 174 8.79 19.65 6.99
C SER A 174 8.20 19.70 5.58
N LEU A 175 8.47 18.69 4.75
CA LEU A 175 7.97 18.60 3.38
C LEU A 175 6.44 18.51 3.29
N LEU A 176 5.81 17.80 4.22
CA LEU A 176 4.35 17.57 4.25
C LEU A 176 3.60 18.49 5.22
N SER A 177 4.28 19.48 5.83
CA SER A 177 3.71 20.40 6.81
C SER A 177 3.02 19.68 7.99
N ILE A 178 3.63 18.59 8.47
CA ILE A 178 3.14 17.81 9.60
C ILE A 178 3.58 18.50 10.91
N PRO A 179 2.65 18.83 11.82
CA PRO A 179 2.99 19.54 13.05
C PRO A 179 3.77 18.67 14.03
N ASP A 180 4.44 19.30 15.00
CA ASP A 180 5.39 18.62 15.89
C ASP A 180 4.80 17.45 16.67
N HIS A 181 3.54 17.59 17.09
CA HIS A 181 2.81 16.60 17.88
C HIS A 181 2.23 15.45 17.05
N VAL A 182 2.46 15.43 15.74
CA VAL A 182 2.02 14.35 14.84
C VAL A 182 3.26 13.59 14.37
N THR A 183 3.23 12.28 14.55
CA THR A 183 4.31 11.37 14.16
C THR A 183 3.97 10.67 12.85
N PRO A 184 4.77 10.81 11.77
CA PRO A 184 4.62 9.94 10.60
C PRO A 184 4.86 8.47 11.00
N ILE A 185 3.92 7.58 10.65
CA ILE A 185 4.02 6.15 10.97
C ILE A 185 4.41 5.35 9.73
N ALA A 186 3.68 5.52 8.63
CA ALA A 186 3.95 4.80 7.39
C ALA A 186 3.92 5.75 6.20
N TYR A 187 4.89 5.61 5.29
CA TYR A 187 4.81 6.19 3.96
C TYR A 187 4.58 5.05 2.95
N LEU A 188 3.39 5.00 2.37
CA LEU A 188 2.94 3.92 1.50
C LEU A 188 2.96 4.37 0.04
N CYS A 189 3.54 3.53 -0.83
CA CYS A 189 3.36 3.58 -2.28
C CYS A 189 2.14 2.72 -2.62
N VAL A 190 1.17 3.25 -3.35
CA VAL A 190 -0.13 2.60 -3.62
C VAL A 190 -0.48 2.70 -5.11
N GLY A 191 -0.89 1.58 -5.71
CA GLY A 191 -1.31 1.60 -7.10
C GLY A 191 -1.72 0.23 -7.64
N ARG A 192 -2.27 0.21 -8.85
CA ARG A 192 -2.45 -1.03 -9.60
C ARG A 192 -1.09 -1.62 -9.93
N VAL A 193 -1.00 -2.95 -10.00
CA VAL A 193 0.24 -3.65 -10.33
C VAL A 193 0.03 -4.60 -11.49
N SER A 194 1.05 -4.79 -12.33
CA SER A 194 0.98 -5.82 -13.39
C SER A 194 1.03 -7.23 -12.82
N GLU A 195 1.67 -7.42 -11.66
CA GLU A 195 1.79 -8.70 -10.99
C GLU A 195 2.08 -8.55 -9.49
N PHE A 196 1.81 -9.61 -8.73
CA PHE A 196 2.26 -9.75 -7.34
C PHE A 196 3.32 -10.85 -7.27
N ALA A 197 4.48 -10.54 -6.71
CA ALA A 197 5.56 -11.51 -6.56
C ALA A 197 5.10 -12.75 -5.73
N PRO A 198 5.49 -13.97 -6.13
CA PRO A 198 5.05 -15.19 -5.45
C PRO A 198 5.66 -15.34 -4.05
N LYS A 199 6.78 -14.68 -3.75
CA LYS A 199 7.45 -14.66 -2.43
C LYS A 199 8.05 -13.28 -2.13
N PRO A 200 8.45 -12.97 -0.89
CA PRO A 200 9.03 -11.66 -0.54
C PRO A 200 10.31 -11.36 -1.32
N ASP A 201 10.48 -10.13 -1.83
CA ASP A 201 11.67 -9.77 -2.63
C ASP A 201 12.98 -9.96 -1.87
N LEU A 202 12.99 -9.60 -0.58
CA LEU A 202 14.18 -9.76 0.28
C LEU A 202 14.59 -11.23 0.43
N GLU A 203 13.63 -12.15 0.35
CA GLU A 203 13.89 -13.58 0.34
C GLU A 203 14.41 -14.04 -1.03
N THR A 204 13.82 -13.55 -2.12
CA THR A 204 14.29 -13.81 -3.48
C THR A 204 15.75 -13.37 -3.69
N HIS A 205 16.12 -12.22 -3.15
CA HIS A 205 17.47 -11.65 -3.29
C HIS A 205 18.44 -12.11 -2.19
N GLY A 206 18.03 -13.02 -1.31
CA GLY A 206 18.92 -13.59 -0.27
C GLY A 206 19.29 -12.62 0.85
N TRP A 207 18.52 -11.54 1.06
CA TRP A 207 18.74 -10.60 2.17
C TRP A 207 18.33 -11.20 3.52
N GLY A 208 17.30 -12.05 3.52
CA GLY A 208 16.81 -12.75 4.70
C GLY A 208 15.92 -13.92 4.29
N ARG A 209 15.57 -14.79 5.25
CA ARG A 209 14.65 -15.91 5.01
C ARG A 209 13.55 -15.92 6.06
N ARG A 210 12.40 -16.47 5.70
CA ARG A 210 11.32 -16.71 6.67
C ARG A 210 11.82 -17.61 7.79
N LEU A 211 11.62 -17.18 9.03
CA LEU A 211 11.95 -17.99 10.20
C LEU A 211 10.96 -19.16 10.34
N PRO A 212 11.41 -20.33 10.80
CA PRO A 212 10.51 -21.44 11.10
C PRO A 212 9.56 -21.06 12.26
N LEU A 213 8.27 -20.92 11.99
CA LEU A 213 7.28 -20.54 13.01
C LEU A 213 7.31 -21.43 14.27
N PRO A 214 7.56 -22.77 14.21
CA PRO A 214 7.69 -23.58 15.42
C PRO A 214 8.79 -23.13 16.40
N GLU A 215 9.86 -22.48 15.91
CA GLU A 215 10.96 -21.95 16.74
C GLU A 215 10.55 -20.66 17.46
N LEU A 216 9.50 -20.00 17.01
CA LEU A 216 8.97 -18.76 17.58
C LEU A 216 7.80 -19.01 18.56
N ILE A 217 7.38 -20.27 18.72
CA ILE A 217 6.31 -20.68 19.64
C ILE A 217 6.94 -21.16 20.95
N MET A 218 6.64 -20.45 22.04
CA MET A 218 7.11 -20.74 23.40
C MET A 218 5.90 -21.02 24.30
N SER A 219 6.09 -21.83 25.34
CA SER A 219 5.01 -22.18 26.29
C SER A 219 5.15 -21.31 27.54
N GLU A 220 4.10 -20.57 27.90
CA GLU A 220 3.96 -19.74 29.11
C GLU A 220 4.97 -18.59 29.31
N THR A 221 6.26 -18.84 29.14
CA THR A 221 7.36 -17.91 29.41
C THR A 221 8.28 -17.78 28.20
N PHE A 222 9.10 -16.73 28.20
CA PHE A 222 10.15 -16.57 27.20
C PHE A 222 11.14 -17.75 27.29
N CYS A 223 11.43 -18.38 26.16
CA CYS A 223 12.18 -19.64 26.04
C CYS A 223 11.54 -20.87 26.70
N GLY A 224 10.28 -20.79 27.12
CA GLY A 224 9.54 -21.91 27.70
C GLY A 224 9.35 -23.07 26.71
N GLN A 225 9.60 -24.29 27.19
CA GLN A 225 9.52 -25.53 26.41
C GLN A 225 8.10 -26.09 26.40
N GLY A 226 7.73 -26.85 25.36
CA GLY A 226 6.38 -27.42 25.21
C GLY A 226 5.77 -27.20 23.83
N GLU A 227 4.43 -27.26 23.77
CA GLU A 227 3.61 -27.04 22.56
C GLU A 227 3.88 -28.00 21.39
N ALA A 228 4.29 -29.24 21.68
CA ALA A 228 4.67 -30.21 20.63
C ALA A 228 3.54 -30.46 19.61
N SER A 229 2.28 -30.56 20.07
CA SER A 229 1.13 -30.76 19.20
C SER A 229 0.89 -29.56 18.27
N LEU A 230 0.90 -28.34 18.84
CA LEU A 230 0.75 -27.09 18.08
C LEU A 230 1.87 -26.89 17.07
N LYS A 231 3.13 -27.04 17.50
CA LYS A 231 4.32 -26.96 16.64
C LYS A 231 4.25 -27.96 15.48
N SER A 232 3.80 -29.18 15.75
CA SER A 232 3.59 -30.20 14.71
C SER A 232 2.46 -29.85 13.74
N ALA A 233 1.36 -29.26 14.23
CA ALA A 233 0.26 -28.81 13.39
C ALA A 233 0.69 -27.68 12.43
N VAL A 234 1.43 -26.69 12.95
CA VAL A 234 2.00 -25.59 12.17
C VAL A 234 2.96 -26.10 11.10
N ALA A 235 3.84 -27.06 11.45
CA ALA A 235 4.77 -27.65 10.49
C ALA A 235 4.05 -28.34 9.32
N ARG A 236 2.94 -29.04 9.59
CA ARG A 236 2.11 -29.66 8.54
C ARG A 236 1.46 -28.62 7.63
N LEU A 237 0.90 -27.54 8.18
CA LEU A 237 0.26 -26.48 7.39
C LEU A 237 1.26 -25.81 6.43
N ASN A 238 2.47 -25.51 6.89
CA ASN A 238 3.52 -24.92 6.05
C ASN A 238 4.03 -25.88 4.94
N ALA A 239 4.01 -27.20 5.17
CA ALA A 239 4.42 -28.19 4.18
C ALA A 239 3.40 -28.36 3.04
N VAL A 240 2.10 -28.20 3.33
CA VAL A 240 1.03 -28.28 2.32
C VAL A 240 1.14 -27.14 1.30
N ASP A 241 1.50 -25.93 1.74
CA ASP A 241 1.70 -24.77 0.86
C ASP A 241 2.90 -24.93 -0.10
N THR A 242 3.94 -25.68 0.31
CA THR A 242 5.13 -25.90 -0.52
C THR A 242 4.88 -26.97 -1.61
N VAL A 243 4.00 -27.94 -1.35
CA VAL A 243 3.59 -28.95 -2.33
C VAL A 243 2.61 -28.37 -3.36
N GLN A 244 1.67 -27.51 -2.95
CA GLN A 244 0.77 -26.84 -3.90
C GLN A 244 1.47 -25.78 -4.77
N ALA A 245 2.49 -25.08 -4.25
CA ALA A 245 3.29 -24.14 -5.04
C ALA A 245 4.21 -24.83 -6.07
N THR A 246 4.59 -26.09 -5.85
CA THR A 246 5.40 -26.90 -6.80
C THR A 246 4.55 -27.71 -7.78
N ALA A 247 3.27 -27.94 -7.48
CA ALA A 247 2.33 -28.65 -8.33
C ALA A 247 1.51 -27.72 -9.24
N CYS A 248 2.15 -26.72 -9.87
CA CYS A 248 1.55 -25.99 -10.99
C CYS A 248 2.06 -26.63 -12.29
N PRO A 249 1.29 -27.51 -12.97
CA PRO A 249 1.67 -27.96 -14.29
C PRO A 249 1.45 -26.78 -15.23
N ALA A 250 2.53 -26.36 -15.88
CA ALA A 250 2.44 -25.53 -17.07
C ALA A 250 1.85 -26.38 -18.21
N ASP A 251 0.54 -26.60 -18.22
CA ASP A 251 -0.23 -26.74 -19.45
C ASP A 251 -1.75 -26.79 -19.18
N GLN A 252 -2.44 -25.78 -19.72
CA GLN A 252 -3.79 -25.80 -20.31
C GLN A 252 -4.28 -24.35 -20.38
N ARG A 253 -3.72 -23.61 -21.33
CA ARG A 253 -4.40 -22.42 -21.85
C ARG A 253 -5.57 -22.90 -22.69
N VAL A 254 -6.79 -22.65 -22.21
CA VAL A 254 -7.93 -22.42 -23.11
C VAL A 254 -8.42 -21.01 -22.80
N ALA A 255 -8.05 -20.08 -23.68
CA ALA A 255 -8.62 -18.74 -23.68
C ALA A 255 -10.12 -18.83 -24.02
N PRO A 256 -11.01 -18.06 -23.39
CA PRO A 256 -12.39 -17.97 -23.85
C PRO A 256 -12.43 -17.30 -25.23
N ALA A 257 -13.15 -17.92 -26.15
CA ALA A 257 -13.30 -17.47 -27.53
C ALA A 257 -13.88 -16.05 -27.60
N VAL A 258 -13.15 -15.16 -28.27
CA VAL A 258 -13.66 -13.86 -28.73
C VAL A 258 -14.63 -14.14 -29.89
N PRO A 259 -15.88 -13.66 -29.88
CA PRO A 259 -16.76 -13.78 -31.03
C PRO A 259 -16.20 -12.94 -32.19
N GLN A 260 -15.90 -13.60 -33.32
CA GLN A 260 -15.49 -12.90 -34.53
C GLN A 260 -16.67 -12.07 -35.06
N ARG A 261 -16.42 -10.78 -35.25
CA ARG A 261 -17.34 -9.84 -35.89
C ARG A 261 -17.09 -9.92 -37.40
N GLU A 262 -18.11 -10.28 -38.18
CA GLU A 262 -18.03 -10.30 -39.65
C GLU A 262 -17.74 -8.89 -40.21
N PRO A 263 -16.93 -8.77 -41.28
CA PRO A 263 -16.71 -7.49 -41.95
C PRO A 263 -17.94 -7.12 -42.82
N PRO A 264 -18.26 -5.82 -42.96
CA PRO A 264 -19.37 -5.41 -43.80
C PRO A 264 -19.04 -5.60 -45.29
N LYS A 265 -20.03 -6.05 -46.05
CA LYS A 265 -19.98 -6.11 -47.52
C LYS A 265 -20.09 -4.70 -48.10
N GLU A 266 -19.16 -4.34 -48.98
CA GLU A 266 -19.34 -3.20 -49.89
C GLU A 266 -20.27 -3.59 -51.04
N GLU A 267 -21.25 -2.73 -51.34
CA GLU A 267 -21.77 -2.59 -52.69
C GLU A 267 -22.11 -1.12 -53.00
N SER A 268 -21.33 -0.61 -53.95
CA SER A 268 -21.60 0.40 -54.99
C SER A 268 -22.16 1.78 -54.65
N ALA A 269 -21.28 2.75 -54.91
CA ALA A 269 -21.44 3.89 -55.82
C ALA A 269 -22.52 4.92 -55.51
N LEU A 270 -22.07 6.15 -55.23
CA LEU A 270 -22.35 7.30 -56.09
C LEU A 270 -21.31 8.41 -55.83
N SER A 271 -20.66 8.80 -56.93
CA SER A 271 -19.81 9.98 -57.10
C SER A 271 -20.58 11.27 -56.79
N LEU A 272 -19.92 12.27 -56.20
CA LEU A 272 -19.79 13.59 -56.81
C LEU A 272 -18.78 14.46 -56.04
N SER A 273 -17.75 14.83 -56.78
CA SER A 273 -16.81 15.92 -56.58
C SER A 273 -17.46 17.24 -56.13
N SER A 274 -16.83 17.94 -55.17
CA SER A 274 -16.61 19.40 -55.24
C SER A 274 -15.95 19.98 -53.98
N LEU A 275 -14.84 20.70 -54.19
CA LEU A 275 -14.38 21.91 -53.46
C LEU A 275 -13.52 21.76 -52.19
N ASN A 276 -12.22 21.53 -52.41
CA ASN A 276 -11.12 22.50 -52.25
C ASN A 276 -11.23 23.75 -51.32
N PHE A 277 -10.09 24.00 -50.66
CA PHE A 277 -9.45 25.26 -50.22
C PHE A 277 -9.66 25.83 -48.79
N ASP A 278 -8.55 25.74 -48.02
CA ASP A 278 -7.84 26.75 -47.20
C ASP A 278 -8.45 27.46 -45.99
N ASP A 279 -7.75 27.24 -44.87
CA ASP A 279 -6.97 28.21 -44.07
C ASP A 279 -7.66 29.42 -43.42
N ALA A 280 -7.55 29.51 -42.08
CA ALA A 280 -7.49 30.79 -41.35
C ALA A 280 -7.05 30.59 -39.89
N SER A 281 -5.78 30.93 -39.67
CA SER A 281 -5.15 31.28 -38.40
C SER A 281 -5.68 32.57 -37.75
N ALA A 282 -5.33 32.73 -36.46
CA ALA A 282 -5.22 33.98 -35.67
C ALA A 282 -6.53 34.49 -35.02
N SER A 283 -6.57 35.13 -33.84
CA SER A 283 -5.54 35.83 -33.05
C SER A 283 -6.08 36.25 -31.66
N LEU A 284 -5.18 36.83 -30.85
CA LEU A 284 -5.33 37.78 -29.72
C LEU A 284 -5.41 37.17 -28.30
N MET A 285 -4.35 37.20 -27.48
CA MET A 285 -3.63 38.30 -26.79
C MET A 285 -4.31 38.89 -25.54
N SER A 286 -3.58 38.73 -24.42
CA SER A 286 -3.20 39.75 -23.42
C SER A 286 -4.28 40.44 -22.56
N GLN A 287 -4.18 40.32 -21.23
CA GLN A 287 -3.62 41.40 -20.39
C GLN A 287 -3.43 41.01 -18.92
N ALA A 288 -2.38 41.56 -18.34
CA ALA A 288 -1.99 41.51 -16.94
C ALA A 288 -2.81 42.49 -16.06
N GLY A 289 -2.87 42.23 -14.76
CA GLY A 289 -3.44 43.15 -13.78
C GLY A 289 -2.96 42.83 -12.36
N SER A 290 -2.01 43.62 -11.89
CA SER A 290 -1.43 43.68 -10.55
C SER A 290 -2.43 44.14 -9.47
N GLY A 291 -2.32 43.59 -8.25
CA GLY A 291 -2.98 44.12 -7.06
C GLY A 291 -2.38 43.56 -5.76
N THR A 292 -1.48 44.34 -5.15
CA THR A 292 -0.91 44.18 -3.80
C THR A 292 -1.85 44.79 -2.74
N TRP A 293 -1.99 44.18 -1.55
CA TRP A 293 -1.60 44.65 -0.18
C TRP A 293 -2.70 44.18 0.83
N PRO A 294 -2.51 44.17 2.19
CA PRO A 294 -1.32 43.98 3.03
C PRO A 294 -1.48 42.88 4.10
N ALA A 295 -0.42 42.69 4.88
CA ALA A 295 -0.26 41.73 5.98
C ALA A 295 -0.82 42.19 7.36
N MET A 296 -1.05 41.17 8.21
CA MET A 296 -0.92 41.09 9.69
C MET A 296 -1.66 42.08 10.61
N VAL A 297 -2.45 41.51 11.55
CA VAL A 297 -2.30 41.75 13.01
C VAL A 297 -2.68 40.47 13.78
N LEU A 298 -1.76 40.02 14.64
CA LEU A 298 -1.94 39.03 15.71
C LEU A 298 -2.74 39.65 16.88
N LYS A 299 -3.69 38.88 17.43
CA LYS A 299 -4.02 38.83 18.86
C LYS A 299 -4.51 37.42 19.19
#